data_AF-A0A9W8E9N9-F1
#
_entry.id   AF-A0A9W8E9N9-F1
#
_cell.length_a   1.000
_cell.length_b   1.000
_cell.length_c   1.000
_cell.angle_alpha   90.00
_cell.angle_beta   90.00
_cell.angle_gamma   90.00
#
_symmetry.space_group_name_H-M   'P 1'
#
loop_
_entity.id
_entity.type
_entity.pdbx_description
1 polymer ?
#
loop_
_entity_poly.entity_id
_entity_poly.type
_entity_poly.pdbx_seq_one_letter_code
_entity_poly.pdbx_strand_id
1 'polypeptide(L)'
;MSSNHGESSWDSVREMIHKRIVTFIHLRRVVGSSHSLFLNTIEIPRDDLLSYYSNSRMRQRAHQYFVLGLSLGPILNINTADDFIRSLNMLMNEYQEYIAEGEKHRKKPFFRKTKSIDEGNGVAAMSTFLLHNASNHSFASTAMLPNGSIVHSGTGGFLAQSGGAPSLHHGSSMTAAGTTAMAASTTTAAPTYVPEDMAFVYLDAKSYPFDMDYVQTFDTLCEVLCLVYNRIADTIATLSQTQALQDTIHKIDAKFKKIIYIITKEIDELARQAIGDEFSALGYYSVAKSSGPNASFSMAWDPSEG
;
A
#
# COMPACT_ATOMS: atom_id res chain seq x y z
N MET A 1 -19.16 37.16 32.07
CA MET A 1 -19.43 36.58 30.72
C MET A 1 -18.47 35.41 30.57
N SER A 2 -18.89 34.24 31.04
CA SER A 2 -18.06 33.04 31.02
C SER A 2 -18.76 31.97 30.21
N SER A 3 -17.93 31.17 29.53
CA SER A 3 -18.20 29.95 28.75
C SER A 3 -18.94 30.08 27.41
N ASN A 4 -18.16 30.18 26.31
CA ASN A 4 -18.60 29.77 24.96
C ASN A 4 -17.60 28.84 24.24
N HIS A 5 -16.61 28.28 24.95
CA HIS A 5 -15.58 27.41 24.33
C HIS A 5 -16.02 25.94 24.15
N GLY A 6 -17.10 25.49 24.81
CA GLY A 6 -17.57 24.11 24.74
C GLY A 6 -18.37 23.76 23.47
N GLU A 7 -19.27 24.64 23.04
CA GLU A 7 -20.12 24.41 21.86
C GLU A 7 -19.29 24.33 20.56
N SER A 8 -18.30 25.22 20.42
CA SER A 8 -17.41 25.26 19.25
C SER A 8 -16.57 23.97 19.06
N SER A 9 -16.27 23.24 20.13
CA SER A 9 -15.43 22.04 20.06
C SER A 9 -16.18 20.85 19.47
N TRP A 10 -17.45 20.68 19.85
CA TRP A 10 -18.29 19.58 19.36
C TRP A 10 -18.82 19.81 17.95
N ASP A 11 -18.98 21.06 17.54
CA ASP A 11 -19.32 21.39 16.15
C ASP A 11 -18.23 20.97 15.18
N SER A 12 -16.95 21.14 15.55
CA SER A 12 -15.82 20.60 14.79
C SER A 12 -15.89 19.06 14.66
N VAL A 13 -16.31 18.34 15.70
CA VAL A 13 -16.50 16.88 15.66
C VAL A 13 -17.63 16.50 14.72
N ARG A 14 -18.77 17.19 14.78
CA ARG A 14 -19.92 16.96 13.88
C ARG A 14 -19.53 17.24 12.43
N GLU A 15 -18.84 18.34 12.18
CA GLU A 15 -18.35 18.71 10.86
C GLU A 15 -17.35 17.67 10.33
N MET A 16 -16.42 17.21 11.18
CA MET A 16 -15.49 16.13 10.84
C MET A 16 -16.25 14.86 10.42
N ILE A 17 -17.24 14.42 11.21
CA ILE A 17 -18.06 13.24 10.89
C ILE A 17 -18.78 13.41 9.55
N HIS A 18 -19.42 14.55 9.33
CA HIS A 18 -20.10 14.84 8.08
C HIS A 18 -19.13 14.79 6.88
N LYS A 19 -17.97 15.46 7.00
CA LYS A 19 -16.91 15.42 5.98
C LYS A 19 -16.41 14.00 5.71
N ARG A 20 -16.30 13.14 6.72
CA ARG A 20 -15.90 11.73 6.56
C ARG A 20 -16.94 10.93 5.79
N ILE A 21 -18.22 11.06 6.13
CA ILE A 21 -19.32 10.40 5.40
C ILE A 21 -19.29 10.80 3.93
N VAL A 22 -19.21 12.10 3.64
CA VAL A 22 -19.11 12.62 2.27
C VAL A 22 -17.88 12.08 1.55
N THR A 23 -16.72 12.00 2.24
CA THR A 23 -15.49 11.46 1.66
C THR A 23 -15.63 9.99 1.29
N PHE A 24 -16.19 9.14 2.17
CA PHE A 24 -16.41 7.72 1.85
C PHE A 24 -17.41 7.52 0.72
N ILE A 25 -18.48 8.31 0.67
CA ILE A 25 -19.43 8.28 -0.46
C ILE A 25 -18.72 8.66 -1.77
N HIS A 26 -17.86 9.68 -1.74
CA HIS A 26 -17.10 10.06 -2.94
C HIS A 26 -16.13 8.97 -3.38
N LEU A 27 -15.34 8.41 -2.46
CA LEU A 27 -14.41 7.31 -2.75
C LEU A 27 -15.13 6.08 -3.30
N ARG A 28 -16.30 5.76 -2.74
CA ARG A 28 -17.18 4.70 -3.21
C ARG A 28 -17.58 4.92 -4.67
N ARG A 29 -18.00 6.14 -5.02
CA ARG A 29 -18.38 6.48 -6.40
C ARG A 29 -17.18 6.40 -7.35
N VAL A 30 -16.02 6.92 -6.96
CA VAL A 30 -14.82 6.94 -7.81
C VAL A 30 -14.26 5.53 -8.04
N VAL A 31 -14.25 4.67 -7.01
CA VAL A 31 -13.65 3.32 -7.11
C VAL A 31 -14.67 2.27 -7.54
N GLY A 32 -15.92 2.37 -7.07
CA GLY A 32 -16.96 1.36 -7.28
C GLY A 32 -17.86 1.59 -8.50
N SER A 33 -17.98 2.84 -8.99
CA SER A 33 -18.80 3.17 -10.17
C SER A 33 -17.94 3.33 -11.42
N SER A 34 -18.51 3.05 -12.58
CA SER A 34 -17.81 3.18 -13.87
C SER A 34 -17.69 4.61 -14.38
N HIS A 35 -18.50 5.56 -13.90
CA HIS A 35 -18.66 6.90 -14.51
C HIS A 35 -18.56 8.06 -13.51
N SER A 36 -17.84 7.89 -12.41
CA SER A 36 -17.68 8.97 -11.44
C SER A 36 -16.37 9.72 -11.67
N LEU A 37 -16.46 11.04 -11.74
CA LEU A 37 -15.28 11.90 -11.79
C LEU A 37 -14.59 11.96 -10.42
N PHE A 38 -13.27 11.79 -10.43
CA PHE A 38 -12.42 12.18 -9.32
C PHE A 38 -12.32 13.70 -9.27
N LEU A 39 -12.64 14.28 -8.10
CA LEU A 39 -12.67 15.73 -7.86
C LEU A 39 -13.50 16.55 -8.87
N ASN A 40 -14.48 15.92 -9.53
CA ASN A 40 -15.28 16.51 -10.62
C ASN A 40 -14.46 16.96 -11.85
N THR A 41 -13.25 16.41 -12.03
CA THR A 41 -12.33 16.86 -13.08
C THR A 41 -11.99 15.76 -14.07
N ILE A 42 -11.70 14.56 -13.60
CA ILE A 42 -11.20 13.46 -14.46
C ILE A 42 -11.89 12.14 -14.11
N GLU A 43 -12.29 11.39 -15.11
CA GLU A 43 -12.77 10.01 -14.95
C GLU A 43 -11.56 9.08 -14.91
N ILE A 44 -11.53 8.17 -13.93
CA ILE A 44 -10.51 7.13 -13.90
C ILE A 44 -11.12 5.89 -14.55
N PRO A 45 -10.60 5.42 -15.70
CA PRO A 45 -11.14 4.26 -16.38
C PRO A 45 -11.17 3.02 -15.48
N ARG A 46 -12.26 2.26 -15.58
CA ARG A 46 -12.44 1.03 -14.77
C ARG A 46 -11.34 0.01 -15.02
N ASP A 47 -10.87 -0.11 -16.27
CA ASP A 47 -9.80 -1.04 -16.64
C ASP A 47 -8.46 -0.67 -15.99
N ASP A 48 -8.19 0.63 -15.85
CA ASP A 48 -7.01 1.14 -15.15
C ASP A 48 -7.09 0.85 -13.65
N LEU A 49 -8.26 1.02 -13.03
CA LEU A 49 -8.48 0.63 -11.63
C LEU A 49 -8.27 -0.87 -11.43
N LEU A 50 -8.89 -1.71 -12.26
CA LEU A 50 -8.80 -3.17 -12.15
C LEU A 50 -7.36 -3.66 -12.36
N SER A 51 -6.66 -3.10 -13.34
CA SER A 51 -5.26 -3.44 -13.61
C SER A 51 -4.35 -2.99 -12.47
N TYR A 52 -4.50 -1.76 -11.97
CA TYR A 52 -3.75 -1.23 -10.83
C TYR A 52 -3.95 -2.08 -9.57
N TYR A 53 -5.19 -2.54 -9.32
CA TYR A 53 -5.54 -3.28 -8.12
C TYR A 53 -5.36 -4.81 -8.20
N SER A 54 -4.90 -5.36 -9.32
CA SER A 54 -4.74 -6.82 -9.53
C SER A 54 -3.54 -7.48 -8.81
N ASN A 55 -2.71 -6.70 -8.11
CA ASN A 55 -1.44 -7.17 -7.57
C ASN A 55 -1.56 -7.84 -6.17
N SER A 56 -0.51 -8.57 -5.75
CA SER A 56 -0.49 -9.30 -4.47
C SER A 56 -0.63 -8.41 -3.23
N ARG A 57 -0.13 -7.18 -3.28
CA ARG A 57 -0.28 -6.19 -2.20
C ARG A 57 -1.75 -5.81 -2.03
N MET A 58 -2.49 -5.69 -3.12
CA MET A 58 -3.92 -5.36 -3.09
C MET A 58 -4.77 -6.54 -2.65
N ARG A 59 -4.42 -7.77 -3.03
CA ARG A 59 -5.05 -8.98 -2.48
C ARG A 59 -4.92 -9.05 -0.96
N GLN A 60 -3.73 -8.79 -0.42
CA GLN A 60 -3.52 -8.73 1.02
C GLN A 60 -4.36 -7.63 1.68
N ARG A 61 -4.43 -6.46 1.06
CA ARG A 61 -5.20 -5.33 1.59
C ARG A 61 -6.70 -5.57 1.51
N ALA A 62 -7.19 -6.22 0.45
CA ALA A 62 -8.57 -6.65 0.33
C ALA A 62 -8.94 -7.56 1.50
N HIS A 63 -8.08 -8.54 1.83
CA HIS A 63 -8.28 -9.37 3.02
C HIS A 63 -8.33 -8.55 4.33
N GLN A 64 -7.42 -7.60 4.51
CA GLN A 64 -7.42 -6.71 5.69
C GLN A 64 -8.74 -5.90 5.80
N TYR A 65 -9.20 -5.31 4.70
CA TYR A 65 -10.45 -4.54 4.64
C TYR A 65 -11.67 -5.41 4.89
N PHE A 66 -11.66 -6.64 4.37
CA PHE A 66 -12.70 -7.61 4.61
C PHE A 66 -12.81 -8.01 6.09
N VAL A 67 -11.68 -8.33 6.73
CA VAL A 67 -11.62 -8.63 8.17
C VAL A 67 -12.18 -7.48 9.00
N LEU A 68 -11.80 -6.24 8.68
CA LEU A 68 -12.35 -5.06 9.35
C LEU A 68 -13.86 -4.94 9.14
N GLY A 69 -14.33 -5.06 7.90
CA GLY A 69 -15.75 -4.96 7.55
C GLY A 69 -16.61 -6.01 8.29
N LEU A 70 -16.16 -7.27 8.31
CA LEU A 70 -16.82 -8.33 9.08
C LEU A 70 -16.87 -8.03 10.57
N SER A 71 -15.75 -7.58 11.14
CA SER A 71 -15.64 -7.31 12.57
C SER A 71 -16.48 -6.11 13.01
N LEU A 72 -16.72 -5.14 12.12
CA LEU A 72 -17.58 -3.98 12.40
C LEU A 72 -19.07 -4.34 12.50
N GLY A 73 -19.52 -5.41 11.83
CA GLY A 73 -20.93 -5.83 11.83
C GLY A 73 -21.50 -6.05 13.24
N PRO A 74 -20.92 -6.93 14.07
CA PRO A 74 -21.34 -7.12 15.45
C PRO A 74 -21.22 -5.85 16.32
N ILE A 75 -20.19 -5.03 16.10
CA ILE A 75 -19.99 -3.77 16.84
C ILE A 75 -21.14 -2.79 16.59
N LEU A 76 -21.59 -2.66 15.34
CA LEU A 76 -22.71 -1.80 14.97
C LEU A 76 -24.04 -2.20 15.64
N ASN A 77 -24.18 -3.48 16.00
CA ASN A 77 -25.37 -4.01 16.68
C ASN A 77 -25.35 -3.78 18.21
N ILE A 78 -24.30 -3.17 18.76
CA ILE A 78 -24.27 -2.82 20.19
C ILE A 78 -25.27 -1.70 20.47
N ASN A 79 -26.25 -2.00 21.33
CA ASN A 79 -27.36 -1.11 21.65
C ASN A 79 -26.90 0.10 22.49
N THR A 80 -26.07 -0.14 23.50
CA THR A 80 -25.55 0.88 24.41
C THR A 80 -24.50 1.73 23.71
N ALA A 81 -24.68 3.05 23.69
CA ALA A 81 -23.79 3.97 22.99
C ALA A 81 -22.35 4.01 23.58
N ASP A 82 -22.21 3.94 24.91
CA ASP A 82 -20.91 3.86 25.58
C ASP A 82 -20.13 2.59 25.20
N ASP A 83 -20.81 1.44 25.25
CA ASP A 83 -20.20 0.15 24.89
C ASP A 83 -19.85 0.09 23.41
N PHE A 84 -20.68 0.69 22.54
CA PHE A 84 -20.39 0.82 21.12
C PHE A 84 -19.07 1.57 20.88
N ILE A 85 -18.92 2.78 21.45
CA ILE A 85 -17.69 3.58 21.25
C ILE A 85 -16.46 2.88 21.82
N ARG A 86 -16.59 2.28 23.01
CA ARG A 86 -15.50 1.56 23.65
C ARG A 86 -15.05 0.35 22.82
N SER A 87 -16.00 -0.45 22.37
CA SER A 87 -15.74 -1.66 21.57
C SER A 87 -15.20 -1.30 20.19
N LEU A 88 -15.73 -0.25 19.56
CA LEU A 88 -15.20 0.28 18.30
C LEU A 88 -13.75 0.74 18.44
N ASN A 89 -13.41 1.48 19.50
CA ASN A 89 -12.03 1.90 19.71
C ASN A 89 -11.09 0.70 19.91
N MET A 90 -11.54 -0.33 20.64
CA MET A 90 -10.77 -1.55 20.88
C MET A 90 -10.56 -2.35 19.60
N LEU A 91 -11.62 -2.62 18.83
CA LEU A 91 -11.53 -3.26 17.52
C LEU A 91 -10.53 -2.53 16.61
N MET A 92 -10.60 -1.20 16.59
CA MET A 92 -9.69 -0.43 15.77
C MET A 92 -8.23 -0.49 16.26
N ASN A 93 -7.95 -0.78 17.54
CA ASN A 93 -6.60 -1.06 18.02
C ASN A 93 -6.14 -2.45 17.54
N GLU A 94 -6.97 -3.48 17.74
CA GLU A 94 -6.69 -4.85 17.31
C GLU A 94 -6.43 -4.92 15.81
N TYR A 95 -7.20 -4.19 15.01
CA TYR A 95 -6.99 -4.10 13.57
C TYR A 95 -5.62 -3.50 13.18
N GLN A 96 -5.14 -2.48 13.92
CA GLN A 96 -3.81 -1.91 13.66
C GLN A 96 -2.70 -2.88 14.04
N GLU A 97 -2.87 -3.62 15.15
CA GLU A 97 -1.94 -4.66 15.57
C GLU A 97 -1.87 -5.80 14.57
N TYR A 98 -3.02 -6.26 14.08
CA TYR A 98 -3.14 -7.27 13.03
C TYR A 98 -2.39 -6.86 11.75
N ILE A 99 -2.56 -5.61 11.29
CA ILE A 99 -1.80 -5.10 10.12
C ILE A 99 -0.29 -5.08 10.41
N ALA A 100 0.12 -4.60 11.59
CA ALA A 100 1.52 -4.47 11.95
C ALA A 100 2.23 -5.84 12.02
N GLU A 101 1.54 -6.87 12.51
CA GLU A 101 2.09 -8.22 12.61
C GLU A 101 2.21 -8.90 11.24
N GLY A 102 1.22 -8.69 10.35
CA GLY A 102 1.28 -9.15 8.97
C GLY A 102 2.51 -8.60 8.22
N GLU A 103 2.90 -7.35 8.48
CA GLU A 103 4.09 -6.74 7.87
C GLU A 103 5.43 -7.29 8.40
N LYS A 104 5.50 -7.73 9.67
CA LYS A 104 6.73 -8.34 10.23
C LYS A 104 7.05 -9.68 9.58
N HIS A 105 6.04 -10.48 9.29
CA HIS A 105 6.20 -11.79 8.66
C HIS A 105 6.73 -11.73 7.22
N ARG A 106 6.52 -10.60 6.53
CA ARG A 106 7.05 -10.35 5.17
C ARG A 106 8.57 -10.17 5.13
N LYS A 107 9.21 -9.88 6.27
CA LYS A 107 10.66 -9.57 6.35
C LYS A 107 11.56 -10.77 6.65
N LYS A 108 11.04 -12.00 6.74
CA LYS A 108 11.89 -13.19 6.91
C LYS A 108 12.61 -13.48 5.58
N PRO A 109 13.95 -13.34 5.49
CA PRO A 109 14.67 -13.59 4.26
C PRO A 109 14.62 -15.09 3.99
N PHE A 110 14.09 -15.46 2.83
CA PHE A 110 14.07 -16.82 2.32
C PHE A 110 15.50 -17.22 1.90
N PHE A 111 16.41 -17.34 2.88
CA PHE A 111 17.73 -17.94 2.65
C PHE A 111 17.52 -19.44 2.50
N ARG A 112 17.15 -19.84 1.28
CA ARG A 112 17.08 -21.23 0.86
C ARG A 112 18.51 -21.76 0.83
N LYS A 113 18.97 -22.31 1.96
CA LYS A 113 20.23 -23.05 2.05
C LYS A 113 20.04 -24.31 1.20
N THR A 114 20.45 -24.26 -0.06
CA THR A 114 20.58 -25.45 -0.90
C THR A 114 21.60 -26.35 -0.23
N LYS A 115 21.10 -27.41 0.42
CA LYS A 115 21.92 -28.50 0.94
C LYS A 115 22.38 -29.30 -0.27
N SER A 116 23.55 -28.98 -0.81
CA SER A 116 24.28 -29.89 -1.69
C SER A 116 24.70 -31.09 -0.85
N ILE A 117 24.12 -32.25 -1.15
CA ILE A 117 24.69 -33.53 -0.76
C ILE A 117 25.84 -33.75 -1.74
N ASP A 118 27.06 -33.76 -1.24
CA ASP A 118 28.17 -34.44 -1.92
C ASP A 118 29.00 -35.15 -0.85
N GLU A 119 29.23 -36.44 -1.10
CA GLU A 119 30.06 -37.32 -0.30
C GLU A 119 31.54 -37.05 -0.58
N GLY A 120 32.36 -37.03 0.48
CA GLY A 120 33.77 -37.41 0.35
C GLY A 120 34.79 -36.37 0.78
N ASN A 121 35.56 -36.75 1.80
CA ASN A 121 36.90 -36.29 2.15
C ASN A 121 37.09 -34.92 2.83
N GLY A 122 36.98 -35.00 4.15
CA GLY A 122 37.76 -34.34 5.20
C GLY A 122 38.76 -33.23 4.86
N VAL A 123 38.55 -32.08 5.52
CA VAL A 123 39.55 -31.42 6.37
C VAL A 123 38.81 -30.53 7.37
N ALA A 124 39.17 -30.63 8.65
CA ALA A 124 38.59 -29.87 9.74
C ALA A 124 38.86 -28.35 9.56
N ALA A 125 37.81 -27.54 9.62
CA ALA A 125 37.93 -26.10 9.86
C ALA A 125 37.08 -25.74 11.08
N MET A 126 37.81 -25.37 12.13
CA MET A 126 37.30 -24.97 13.44
C MET A 126 36.26 -23.84 13.35
N SER A 127 35.19 -23.99 14.12
CA SER A 127 34.21 -22.93 14.37
C SER A 127 34.83 -21.85 15.25
N THR A 128 35.12 -20.68 14.68
CA THR A 128 35.36 -19.47 15.46
C THR A 128 34.15 -18.54 15.30
N PHE A 129 33.29 -18.58 16.30
CA PHE A 129 32.18 -17.65 16.50
C PHE A 129 32.77 -16.32 16.97
N LEU A 130 32.77 -15.28 16.13
CA LEU A 130 32.98 -13.91 16.58
C LEU A 130 31.74 -13.08 16.27
N LEU A 131 30.89 -12.95 17.29
CA LEU A 131 29.95 -11.84 17.42
C LEU A 131 30.76 -10.54 17.48
N HIS A 132 30.52 -9.61 16.54
CA HIS A 132 30.74 -8.19 16.80
C HIS A 132 29.44 -7.43 16.58
N ASN A 133 28.84 -7.12 17.73
CA ASN A 133 27.89 -6.06 17.95
C ASN A 133 28.63 -4.72 17.76
N ALA A 134 28.15 -3.87 16.85
CA ALA A 134 28.49 -2.46 16.83
C ALA A 134 27.24 -1.66 16.44
N SER A 135 26.62 -1.13 17.49
CA SER A 135 25.81 0.08 17.52
C SER A 135 26.24 1.13 16.49
N ASN A 136 25.26 1.74 15.82
CA ASN A 136 25.27 3.18 15.56
C ASN A 136 23.83 3.68 15.30
N HIS A 137 23.25 4.29 16.33
CA HIS A 137 22.39 5.45 16.14
C HIS A 137 23.30 6.63 15.80
N SER A 138 22.97 7.42 14.78
CA SER A 138 22.97 8.88 14.90
C SER A 138 22.31 9.53 13.70
N PHE A 139 21.43 10.46 14.05
CA PHE A 139 20.91 11.53 13.23
C PHE A 139 22.05 12.34 12.60
N ALA A 140 21.85 12.83 11.38
CA ALA A 140 22.47 14.08 10.93
C ALA A 140 21.75 14.57 9.68
N SER A 141 20.96 15.63 9.85
CA SER A 141 20.55 16.54 8.82
C SER A 141 21.77 17.06 8.04
N THR A 142 21.65 17.24 6.73
CA THR A 142 22.57 18.11 5.99
C THR A 142 21.76 19.01 5.07
N ALA A 143 21.86 20.30 5.38
CA ALA A 143 21.32 21.39 4.61
C ALA A 143 22.15 21.62 3.33
N MET A 144 21.48 22.07 2.27
CA MET A 144 22.11 22.65 1.09
C MET A 144 22.80 23.98 1.42
N LEU A 145 23.90 24.28 0.73
CA LEU A 145 24.19 25.54 0.00
C LEU A 145 25.58 25.43 -0.72
N PRO A 146 25.95 26.34 -1.63
CA PRO A 146 26.35 25.98 -3.00
C PRO A 146 27.82 26.24 -3.36
N ASN A 147 28.25 25.58 -4.45
CA ASN A 147 29.37 25.90 -5.33
C ASN A 147 30.81 25.73 -4.77
N GLY A 148 31.61 24.86 -5.41
CA GLY A 148 33.06 24.76 -5.13
C GLY A 148 33.68 23.42 -5.57
N SER A 149 34.27 23.42 -6.76
CA SER A 149 35.05 22.36 -7.43
C SER A 149 36.12 21.64 -6.60
N ILE A 150 36.30 20.32 -6.80
CA ILE A 150 37.55 19.54 -6.65
C ILE A 150 37.43 18.31 -7.58
N VAL A 151 38.03 18.25 -8.78
CA VAL A 151 39.41 17.87 -9.17
C VAL A 151 39.93 16.56 -8.55
N HIS A 152 40.02 15.50 -9.36
CA HIS A 152 41.13 14.55 -9.25
C HIS A 152 41.54 13.98 -10.61
N SER A 153 42.84 14.02 -10.82
CA SER A 153 43.60 13.76 -12.04
C SER A 153 44.38 12.44 -11.92
N GLY A 154 44.83 11.86 -13.04
CA GLY A 154 45.84 10.77 -13.07
C GLY A 154 45.46 9.64 -14.05
N THR A 155 45.63 9.75 -15.36
CA THR A 155 46.88 9.64 -16.17
C THR A 155 47.42 8.21 -16.32
N GLY A 156 47.49 7.71 -17.57
CA GLY A 156 48.34 6.58 -17.96
C GLY A 156 47.80 5.77 -19.16
N GLY A 157 48.16 6.16 -20.38
CA GLY A 157 47.81 5.43 -21.62
C GLY A 157 48.89 4.44 -22.08
N PHE A 158 48.51 3.51 -22.96
CA PHE A 158 49.40 2.85 -23.91
C PHE A 158 48.64 2.37 -25.16
N LEU A 159 49.38 2.23 -26.26
CA LEU A 159 48.99 2.22 -27.67
C LEU A 159 48.19 1.01 -28.19
N ALA A 160 47.56 1.27 -29.35
CA ALA A 160 46.80 0.42 -30.26
C ALA A 160 47.51 -0.83 -30.82
N GLN A 161 46.73 -1.86 -31.18
CA GLN A 161 46.90 -2.56 -32.45
C GLN A 161 45.63 -3.31 -32.91
N SER A 162 45.45 -3.29 -34.23
CA SER A 162 44.37 -3.75 -35.09
C SER A 162 44.25 -5.28 -35.29
N GLY A 163 43.01 -5.74 -35.54
CA GLY A 163 42.68 -6.65 -36.65
C GLY A 163 42.60 -8.15 -36.35
N GLY A 164 41.45 -8.77 -36.67
CA GLY A 164 41.34 -10.22 -36.92
C GLY A 164 40.00 -10.85 -36.48
N ALA A 165 39.12 -11.12 -37.43
CA ALA A 165 38.07 -12.16 -37.35
C ALA A 165 38.43 -13.26 -38.40
N PRO A 166 37.70 -14.38 -38.56
CA PRO A 166 36.73 -15.09 -37.71
C PRO A 166 37.09 -16.60 -37.56
N SER A 167 36.33 -17.39 -36.80
CA SER A 167 36.31 -18.87 -36.97
C SER A 167 35.00 -19.49 -36.47
N LEU A 168 34.36 -20.23 -37.38
CA LEU A 168 33.18 -21.06 -37.19
C LEU A 168 33.53 -22.38 -36.46
N HIS A 169 32.62 -22.89 -35.64
CA HIS A 169 32.48 -24.35 -35.49
C HIS A 169 31.01 -24.77 -35.33
N HIS A 170 30.67 -25.77 -36.13
CA HIS A 170 29.38 -26.42 -36.31
C HIS A 170 29.35 -27.67 -35.40
N GLY A 171 28.23 -27.97 -34.74
CA GLY A 171 28.11 -29.17 -33.92
C GLY A 171 26.69 -29.40 -33.41
N SER A 172 25.93 -30.19 -34.17
CA SER A 172 24.55 -30.61 -33.92
C SER A 172 24.43 -31.74 -32.89
N SER A 173 23.39 -31.75 -32.05
CA SER A 173 22.72 -32.95 -31.50
C SER A 173 21.48 -32.52 -30.66
N MET A 174 20.26 -32.60 -31.20
CA MET A 174 19.27 -33.69 -31.05
C MET A 174 18.65 -33.87 -29.64
N THR A 175 17.37 -33.48 -29.58
CA THR A 175 16.20 -34.13 -28.93
C THR A 175 16.23 -34.46 -27.43
N ALA A 176 15.44 -33.72 -26.65
CA ALA A 176 14.74 -34.25 -25.48
C ALA A 176 13.34 -33.62 -25.38
N ALA A 177 12.35 -34.48 -25.18
CA ALA A 177 10.92 -34.20 -25.23
C ALA A 177 10.49 -33.14 -24.21
N GLY A 178 9.86 -32.07 -24.70
CA GLY A 178 9.14 -31.11 -23.87
C GLY A 178 7.75 -31.65 -23.55
N THR A 179 7.60 -32.36 -22.44
CA THR A 179 6.30 -32.41 -21.75
C THR A 179 6.05 -31.01 -21.20
N THR A 180 5.15 -30.28 -21.86
CA THR A 180 4.58 -29.03 -21.37
C THR A 180 3.85 -29.35 -20.05
N ALA A 181 4.54 -29.16 -18.93
CA ALA A 181 3.89 -29.09 -17.65
C ALA A 181 2.99 -27.86 -17.68
N MET A 182 1.68 -28.11 -17.81
CA MET A 182 0.64 -27.12 -17.56
C MET A 182 0.91 -26.59 -16.15
N ALA A 183 1.49 -25.39 -16.04
CA ALA A 183 1.65 -24.74 -14.76
C ALA A 183 0.24 -24.45 -14.26
N ALA A 184 -0.29 -25.32 -13.40
CA ALA A 184 -1.49 -25.08 -12.66
C ALA A 184 -1.29 -23.74 -11.95
N SER A 185 -2.06 -22.73 -12.35
CA SER A 185 -2.19 -21.46 -11.67
C SER A 185 -2.74 -21.74 -10.28
N THR A 186 -1.84 -22.09 -9.37
CA THR A 186 -2.17 -22.35 -7.98
C THR A 186 -2.40 -20.98 -7.39
N THR A 187 -3.67 -20.56 -7.35
CA THR A 187 -4.16 -19.42 -6.57
C THR A 187 -3.85 -19.73 -5.11
N THR A 188 -2.61 -19.51 -4.72
CA THR A 188 -2.16 -19.66 -3.35
C THR A 188 -2.68 -18.41 -2.65
N ALA A 189 -3.82 -18.56 -1.97
CA ALA A 189 -4.36 -17.54 -1.09
C ALA A 189 -3.23 -17.01 -0.21
N ALA A 190 -3.16 -15.69 -0.01
CA ALA A 190 -2.15 -15.11 0.87
C ALA A 190 -2.24 -15.81 2.24
N PRO A 191 -1.13 -16.38 2.77
CA PRO A 191 -1.17 -17.05 4.05
C PRO A 191 -1.36 -15.98 5.13
N THR A 192 -2.59 -15.76 5.56
CA THR A 192 -2.91 -14.97 6.74
C THR A 192 -2.58 -15.83 7.96
N TYR A 193 -1.35 -15.70 8.45
CA TYR A 193 -0.94 -16.26 9.73
C TYR A 193 -1.43 -15.33 10.84
N VAL A 194 -2.51 -15.69 11.51
CA VAL A 194 -2.82 -15.16 12.84
C VAL A 194 -2.03 -16.04 13.82
N PRO A 195 -1.04 -15.53 14.55
CA PRO A 195 -0.35 -16.32 15.57
C PRO A 195 -1.40 -16.86 16.56
N GLU A 196 -1.33 -18.15 16.91
CA GLU A 196 -2.25 -18.77 17.88
C GLU A 196 -2.26 -18.04 19.24
N ASP A 197 -1.20 -17.28 19.53
CA ASP A 197 -1.02 -16.49 20.76
C ASP A 197 -1.71 -15.10 20.74
N MET A 198 -2.24 -14.65 19.60
CA MET A 198 -2.96 -13.37 19.47
C MET A 198 -4.47 -13.60 19.62
N ALA A 199 -4.97 -13.53 20.85
CA ALA A 199 -6.40 -13.58 21.12
C ALA A 199 -7.02 -12.19 20.96
N PHE A 200 -7.53 -11.89 19.75
CA PHE A 200 -8.34 -10.70 19.53
C PHE A 200 -9.74 -10.85 20.15
N VAL A 201 -10.26 -9.78 20.75
CA VAL A 201 -11.58 -9.78 21.39
C VAL A 201 -12.68 -9.49 20.37
N TYR A 202 -12.45 -8.52 19.49
CA TYR A 202 -13.45 -8.05 18.53
C TYR A 202 -13.07 -8.31 17.07
N LEU A 203 -11.78 -8.45 16.77
CA LEU A 203 -11.29 -8.70 15.41
C LEU A 203 -11.47 -10.17 15.01
N ASP A 204 -12.29 -10.42 13.99
CA ASP A 204 -12.53 -11.75 13.44
C ASP A 204 -11.69 -11.99 12.18
N ALA A 205 -10.47 -12.50 12.37
CA ALA A 205 -9.48 -12.71 11.31
C ALA A 205 -9.60 -14.07 10.60
N LYS A 206 -10.79 -14.40 10.09
CA LYS A 206 -11.01 -15.63 9.30
C LYS A 206 -10.27 -15.59 7.96
N SER A 207 -9.67 -16.73 7.59
CA SER A 207 -9.12 -16.96 6.25
C SER A 207 -10.17 -17.65 5.37
N TYR A 208 -10.23 -17.23 4.11
CA TYR A 208 -11.13 -17.79 3.12
C TYR A 208 -10.30 -18.34 1.95
N PRO A 209 -10.69 -19.47 1.33
CA PRO A 209 -9.88 -20.16 0.32
C PRO A 209 -9.95 -19.49 -1.08
N PHE A 210 -10.32 -18.22 -1.15
CA PHE A 210 -10.45 -17.46 -2.39
C PHE A 210 -9.85 -16.06 -2.23
N ASP A 211 -9.41 -15.49 -3.35
CA ASP A 211 -8.90 -14.11 -3.37
C ASP A 211 -10.08 -13.13 -3.33
N MET A 212 -9.98 -12.12 -2.46
CA MET A 212 -10.98 -11.06 -2.36
C MET A 212 -10.74 -10.03 -3.47
N ASP A 213 -11.80 -9.66 -4.20
CA ASP A 213 -11.75 -8.55 -5.15
C ASP A 213 -11.61 -7.23 -4.39
N TYR A 214 -10.54 -6.49 -4.66
CA TYR A 214 -10.22 -5.28 -3.91
C TYR A 214 -11.27 -4.19 -4.08
N VAL A 215 -11.72 -3.95 -5.32
CA VAL A 215 -12.67 -2.88 -5.65
C VAL A 215 -14.00 -3.12 -4.94
N GLN A 216 -14.55 -4.33 -5.06
CA GLN A 216 -15.79 -4.71 -4.39
C GLN A 216 -15.67 -4.71 -2.86
N THR A 217 -14.56 -5.20 -2.34
CA THR A 217 -14.31 -5.22 -0.88
C THR A 217 -14.17 -3.81 -0.32
N PHE A 218 -13.53 -2.92 -1.05
CA PHE A 218 -13.38 -1.52 -0.65
C PHE A 218 -14.70 -0.74 -0.74
N ASP A 219 -15.51 -0.97 -1.80
CA ASP A 219 -16.85 -0.40 -1.95
C ASP A 219 -17.74 -0.75 -0.74
N THR A 220 -17.81 -2.03 -0.40
CA THR A 220 -18.57 -2.54 0.74
C THR A 220 -18.02 -2.04 2.08
N LEU A 221 -16.69 -1.97 2.24
CA LEU A 221 -16.10 -1.36 3.45
C LEU A 221 -16.51 0.10 3.60
N CYS A 222 -16.49 0.90 2.52
CA CYS A 222 -16.87 2.31 2.57
C CYS A 222 -18.33 2.48 3.03
N GLU A 223 -19.23 1.62 2.56
CA GLU A 223 -20.63 1.59 3.01
C GLU A 223 -20.75 1.30 4.50
N VAL A 224 -20.05 0.27 5.01
CA VAL A 224 -20.02 -0.04 6.45
C VAL A 224 -19.42 1.12 7.26
N LEU A 225 -18.36 1.77 6.77
CA LEU A 225 -17.77 2.93 7.45
C LEU A 225 -18.73 4.12 7.51
N CYS A 226 -19.54 4.37 6.47
CA CYS A 226 -20.62 5.35 6.54
C CYS A 226 -21.61 5.02 7.67
N LEU A 227 -21.99 3.75 7.83
CA LEU A 227 -22.86 3.32 8.94
C LEU A 227 -22.21 3.56 10.31
N VAL A 228 -20.91 3.28 10.45
CA VAL A 228 -20.15 3.56 11.68
C VAL A 228 -20.16 5.05 12.01
N TYR A 229 -19.89 5.93 11.05
CA TYR A 229 -19.88 7.37 11.29
C TYR A 229 -21.28 7.92 11.61
N ASN A 230 -22.34 7.41 10.96
CA ASN A 230 -23.72 7.72 11.34
C ASN A 230 -24.02 7.30 12.79
N ARG A 231 -23.61 6.08 13.18
CA ARG A 231 -23.78 5.59 14.55
C ARG A 231 -22.99 6.43 15.57
N ILE A 232 -21.81 6.93 15.20
CA ILE A 232 -21.05 7.89 16.05
C ILE A 232 -21.81 9.22 16.18
N ALA A 233 -22.42 9.73 15.11
CA ALA A 233 -23.23 10.94 15.17
C ALA A 233 -24.42 10.79 16.15
N ASP A 234 -25.14 9.67 16.07
CA ASP A 234 -26.23 9.33 17.01
C ASP A 234 -25.71 9.23 18.46
N THR A 235 -24.49 8.69 18.63
CA THR A 235 -23.85 8.59 19.95
C THR A 235 -23.60 9.97 20.57
N ILE A 236 -23.15 10.95 19.78
CA ILE A 236 -22.91 12.33 20.25
C ILE A 236 -24.23 13.02 20.64
N ALA A 237 -25.34 12.65 20.00
CA ALA A 237 -26.66 13.18 20.31
C ALA A 237 -27.27 12.58 21.59
N THR A 238 -26.82 11.40 22.01
CA THR A 238 -27.41 10.63 23.12
C THR A 238 -26.58 10.67 24.39
N LEU A 239 -25.25 10.69 24.30
CA LEU A 239 -24.36 10.70 25.45
C LEU A 239 -24.03 12.11 25.93
N SER A 240 -23.69 12.22 27.22
CA SER A 240 -23.09 13.42 27.79
C SER A 240 -21.79 13.76 27.06
N GLN A 241 -21.72 14.98 26.54
CA GLN A 241 -20.58 15.50 25.78
C GLN A 241 -19.37 15.77 26.68
N THR A 242 -18.61 14.71 26.95
CA THR A 242 -17.39 14.77 27.79
C THR A 242 -16.11 14.83 26.94
N GLN A 243 -15.07 15.47 27.45
CA GLN A 243 -13.77 15.54 26.76
C GLN A 243 -13.20 14.15 26.44
N ALA A 244 -13.36 13.19 27.36
CA ALA A 244 -12.88 11.82 27.16
C ALA A 244 -13.56 11.11 25.97
N LEU A 245 -14.86 11.34 25.78
CA LEU A 245 -15.59 10.86 24.61
C LEU A 245 -15.05 11.51 23.33
N GLN A 246 -14.86 12.84 23.35
CA GLN A 246 -14.31 13.57 22.23
C GLN A 246 -12.93 13.03 21.81
N ASP A 247 -12.02 12.82 22.76
CA ASP A 247 -10.68 12.30 22.51
C ASP A 247 -10.71 10.88 21.92
N THR A 248 -11.65 10.06 22.40
CA THR A 248 -11.84 8.70 21.90
C THR A 248 -12.33 8.70 20.45
N ILE A 249 -13.29 9.57 20.11
CA ILE A 249 -13.78 9.75 18.74
C ILE A 249 -12.65 10.20 17.80
N HIS A 250 -11.81 11.15 18.22
CA HIS A 250 -10.66 11.57 17.43
C HIS A 250 -9.62 10.46 17.22
N LYS A 251 -9.38 9.62 18.23
CA LYS A 251 -8.49 8.45 18.11
C LYS A 251 -9.03 7.43 17.10
N ILE A 252 -10.34 7.18 17.11
CA ILE A 252 -11.00 6.33 16.12
C ILE A 252 -10.88 6.96 14.72
N ASP A 253 -11.20 8.24 14.57
CA ASP A 253 -11.10 8.96 13.29
C ASP A 253 -9.70 8.91 12.70
N ALA A 254 -8.66 9.11 13.53
CA ALA A 254 -7.28 9.08 13.08
C ALA A 254 -6.91 7.74 12.42
N LYS A 255 -7.51 6.62 12.86
CA LYS A 255 -7.27 5.30 12.27
C LYS A 255 -8.00 5.13 10.94
N PHE A 256 -9.26 5.57 10.83
CA PHE A 256 -9.99 5.58 9.55
C PHE A 256 -9.36 6.55 8.54
N LYS A 257 -8.83 7.68 9.01
CA LYS A 257 -8.09 8.64 8.18
C LYS A 257 -6.88 8.01 7.49
N LYS A 258 -6.22 7.02 8.10
CA LYS A 258 -5.13 6.28 7.43
C LYS A 258 -5.63 5.52 6.19
N ILE A 259 -6.80 4.91 6.27
CA ILE A 259 -7.43 4.20 5.14
C ILE A 259 -7.74 5.19 4.02
N ILE A 260 -8.38 6.32 4.36
CA ILE A 260 -8.67 7.42 3.42
C ILE A 260 -7.38 7.90 2.76
N TYR A 261 -6.34 8.19 3.55
CA TYR A 261 -5.08 8.72 3.02
C TYR A 261 -4.43 7.78 2.00
N ILE A 262 -4.42 6.47 2.28
CA ILE A 262 -3.83 5.48 1.37
C ILE A 262 -4.58 5.48 0.03
N ILE A 263 -5.90 5.37 0.05
CA ILE A 263 -6.67 5.27 -1.20
C ILE A 263 -6.68 6.60 -1.97
N THR A 264 -6.78 7.74 -1.28
CA THR A 264 -6.73 9.06 -1.95
C THR A 264 -5.39 9.26 -2.67
N LYS A 265 -4.28 8.81 -2.08
CA LYS A 265 -2.97 8.88 -2.74
C LYS A 265 -2.89 8.02 -4.00
N GLU A 266 -3.46 6.82 -3.96
CA GLU A 266 -3.46 5.89 -5.10
C GLU A 266 -4.38 6.39 -6.23
N ILE A 267 -5.55 6.93 -5.87
CA ILE A 267 -6.46 7.56 -6.84
C ILE A 267 -5.83 8.83 -7.45
N ASP A 268 -5.11 9.65 -6.68
CA ASP A 268 -4.38 10.81 -7.21
C ASP A 268 -3.30 10.40 -8.23
N GLU A 269 -2.60 9.28 -7.98
CA GLU A 269 -1.63 8.73 -8.91
C GLU A 269 -2.30 8.28 -10.23
N LEU A 270 -3.41 7.54 -10.15
CA LEU A 270 -4.18 7.13 -11.32
C LEU A 270 -4.76 8.32 -12.08
N ALA A 271 -5.28 9.32 -11.37
CA ALA A 271 -5.79 10.54 -11.99
C ALA A 271 -4.72 11.29 -12.78
N ARG A 272 -3.49 11.37 -12.26
CA ARG A 272 -2.35 11.99 -12.98
C ARG A 272 -1.98 11.20 -14.23
N GLN A 273 -2.05 9.87 -14.18
CA GLN A 273 -1.81 9.01 -15.34
C GLN A 273 -2.89 9.21 -16.40
N ALA A 274 -4.17 9.13 -16.02
CA ALA A 274 -5.30 9.36 -16.92
C ALA A 274 -5.22 10.75 -17.59
N ILE A 275 -4.87 11.80 -16.85
CA ILE A 275 -4.64 13.13 -17.44
C ILE A 275 -3.51 13.08 -18.48
N GLY A 276 -2.38 12.44 -18.18
CA GLY A 276 -1.27 12.31 -19.12
C GLY A 276 -1.63 11.55 -20.40
N ASP A 277 -2.45 10.52 -20.27
CA ASP A 277 -2.92 9.72 -21.40
C ASP A 277 -3.90 10.51 -22.29
N GLU A 278 -4.82 11.26 -21.70
CA GLU A 278 -5.73 12.18 -22.42
C GLU A 278 -4.95 13.25 -23.20
N PHE A 279 -3.95 13.89 -22.57
CA PHE A 279 -3.11 14.87 -23.26
C PHE A 279 -2.31 14.25 -24.42
N SER A 280 -1.85 13.01 -24.25
CA SER A 280 -1.14 12.29 -25.31
C SER A 280 -2.07 11.91 -26.46
N ALA A 281 -3.31 11.49 -26.17
CA ALA A 281 -4.32 11.15 -27.17
C ALA A 281 -4.73 12.36 -28.01
N LEU A 282 -4.73 13.56 -27.42
CA LEU A 282 -5.03 14.82 -28.10
C LEU A 282 -3.87 15.35 -28.96
N GLY A 283 -2.73 14.66 -29.03
CA GLY A 283 -1.59 15.05 -29.85
C GLY A 283 -0.71 16.16 -29.25
N TYR A 284 -1.01 16.63 -28.04
CA TYR A 284 -0.18 17.61 -27.32
C TYR A 284 1.17 17.00 -26.85
N TYR A 285 1.39 15.70 -27.03
CA TYR A 285 2.63 15.01 -26.64
C TYR A 285 2.92 13.78 -27.51
N SER A 286 4.21 13.51 -27.80
CA SER A 286 4.68 12.21 -28.26
C SER A 286 5.67 11.64 -27.24
N VAL A 287 5.34 10.50 -26.62
CA VAL A 287 6.29 9.77 -25.76
C VAL A 287 7.38 9.17 -26.66
N ALA A 288 8.51 9.86 -26.80
CA ALA A 288 9.72 9.19 -27.29
C ALA A 288 10.20 8.23 -26.20
N LYS A 289 9.86 6.93 -26.30
CA LYS A 289 10.43 5.88 -25.45
C LYS A 289 11.95 5.84 -25.67
N SER A 290 12.72 6.53 -24.82
CA SER A 290 14.15 6.28 -24.73
C SER A 290 14.38 4.98 -23.95
N SER A 291 14.79 3.94 -24.67
CA SER A 291 15.19 2.67 -24.08
C SER A 291 16.52 2.84 -23.33
N GLY A 292 16.47 3.17 -22.04
CA GLY A 292 17.65 3.25 -21.19
C GLY A 292 17.32 3.33 -19.69
N PRO A 293 18.17 2.79 -18.80
CA PRO A 293 17.90 2.67 -17.36
C PRO A 293 17.96 4.00 -16.57
N ASN A 294 18.01 5.15 -17.25
CA ASN A 294 18.10 6.48 -16.66
C ASN A 294 17.32 7.51 -17.50
N ALA A 295 16.01 7.30 -17.65
CA ALA A 295 15.15 8.30 -18.30
C ALA A 295 14.80 9.41 -17.30
N SER A 296 15.33 10.61 -17.51
CA SER A 296 14.90 11.83 -16.83
C SER A 296 13.69 12.44 -17.55
N PHE A 297 12.69 12.88 -16.77
CA PHE A 297 11.54 13.65 -17.27
C PHE A 297 12.03 15.01 -17.74
N SER A 298 11.95 15.28 -19.06
CA SER A 298 12.22 16.60 -19.63
C SER A 298 11.01 17.05 -20.44
N MET A 299 10.42 18.16 -20.01
CA MET A 299 9.26 18.79 -20.63
C MET A 299 9.77 19.84 -21.62
N ALA A 300 9.59 19.59 -22.92
CA ALA A 300 9.83 20.59 -23.96
C ALA A 300 8.49 20.91 -24.62
N TRP A 301 8.05 22.17 -24.48
CA TRP A 301 6.88 22.70 -25.18
C TRP A 301 7.34 23.26 -26.52
N ASP A 302 6.74 22.81 -27.63
CA ASP A 302 6.98 23.34 -28.98
C ASP A 302 5.89 24.38 -29.31
N PRO A 303 6.25 25.66 -29.48
CA PRO A 303 5.28 26.72 -29.80
C PRO A 303 4.73 26.68 -31.23
N SER A 304 5.22 25.80 -32.10
CA SER A 304 5.08 25.98 -33.55
C SER A 304 3.79 25.44 -34.18
N GLU A 305 2.88 24.83 -33.40
CA GLU A 305 1.55 24.42 -33.88
C GLU A 305 0.42 25.30 -33.32
N GLY A 306 0.38 26.56 -33.74
CA GLY A 306 -0.70 27.52 -33.46
C GLY A 306 -1.10 28.32 -34.69
#